data_AF-A0A172T734-F1
#
_entry.id   AF-A0A172T734-F1
#
_cell.length_a   1.000
_cell.length_b   1.000
_cell.length_c   1.000
_cell.angle_alpha   90.00
_cell.angle_beta   90.00
_cell.angle_gamma   90.00
#
_symmetry.space_group_name_H-M   'P 1'
#
loop_
_entity.id
_entity.type
_entity.pdbx_description
1 polymer ?
#
loop_
_entity_poly.entity_id
_entity_poly.type
_entity_poly.pdbx_seq_one_letter_code
_entity_poly.pdbx_strand_id
1 'polypeptide(L)'
;MKKITLGLLALTPLALASCNLFNTPEPKNLDGTVVEGKITTDGAGKMTLTTSGWAGGAGQVILKSFVTAGGAPEEITRTPLTADGKFNFAELPMLADKNLSSITVGDNANCTSTLVVSDKTARGGSALFTVDAEKDGAIFIIADDNLNKQISAIYIDKASTLKGQVKCTSSGVTRTSDYDINLKAGWNALLTVVAGDNVTFTNANSYRGQKWTLLTNNVASASLKTQAIFSLR
;
A
#
# COMPACT_ATOMS: atom_id res chain seq x y z
N MET A 1 -49.27 -39.87 53.34
CA MET A 1 -50.02 -39.38 52.16
C MET A 1 -49.20 -38.28 51.48
N LYS A 2 -49.08 -38.36 50.16
CA LYS A 2 -48.32 -37.49 49.24
C LYS A 2 -48.98 -36.12 49.03
N LYS A 3 -48.20 -35.05 48.84
CA LYS A 3 -48.20 -34.01 47.76
C LYS A 3 -46.86 -33.24 47.88
N ILE A 4 -45.81 -33.44 47.09
CA ILE A 4 -45.49 -32.91 45.73
C ILE A 4 -46.01 -31.50 45.46
N THR A 5 -45.10 -30.52 45.37
CA THR A 5 -45.23 -29.36 44.45
C THR A 5 -43.86 -28.86 44.00
N LEU A 6 -43.76 -28.65 42.68
CA LEU A 6 -42.72 -28.08 41.80
C LEU A 6 -41.92 -26.92 42.44
N GLY A 7 -40.63 -26.72 42.21
CA GLY A 7 -39.90 -26.87 40.96
C GLY A 7 -39.85 -25.54 40.21
N LEU A 8 -38.85 -24.69 40.49
CA LEU A 8 -38.49 -23.57 39.61
C LEU A 8 -36.97 -23.53 39.44
N LEU A 9 -36.49 -24.15 38.35
CA LEU A 9 -35.15 -23.93 37.83
C LEU A 9 -35.07 -22.49 37.31
N ALA A 10 -34.32 -21.64 37.99
CA ALA A 10 -33.86 -20.38 37.42
C ALA A 10 -32.73 -20.68 36.42
N LEU A 11 -33.10 -20.87 35.16
CA LEU A 11 -32.19 -20.85 34.02
C LEU A 11 -31.64 -19.42 33.88
N THR A 12 -30.38 -19.21 34.24
CA THR A 12 -29.62 -18.03 33.80
C THR A 12 -29.46 -18.09 32.29
N PRO A 13 -29.91 -17.08 31.52
CA PRO A 13 -29.56 -17.00 30.11
C PRO A 13 -28.06 -16.69 30.00
N LEU A 14 -27.29 -17.66 29.51
CA LEU A 14 -26.06 -17.39 28.79
C LEU A 14 -26.45 -16.59 27.53
N ALA A 15 -26.27 -15.28 27.57
CA ALA A 15 -26.25 -14.46 26.38
C ALA A 15 -24.81 -14.34 25.88
N LEU A 16 -24.61 -14.93 24.71
CA LEU A 16 -23.38 -15.00 23.94
C LEU A 16 -22.89 -13.62 23.47
N ALA A 17 -21.62 -13.63 23.04
CA ALA A 17 -20.95 -12.66 22.17
C ALA A 17 -20.23 -11.49 22.85
N SER A 18 -19.18 -11.80 23.61
CA SER A 18 -17.96 -10.99 23.59
C SER A 18 -17.20 -11.19 22.27
N CYS A 19 -17.80 -10.82 21.14
CA CYS A 19 -17.09 -10.75 19.87
C CYS A 19 -16.41 -9.39 19.79
N ASN A 20 -15.12 -9.34 20.14
CA ASN A 20 -14.12 -8.37 19.68
C ASN A 20 -14.66 -6.99 19.24
N LEU A 21 -15.12 -6.18 20.19
CA LEU A 21 -15.42 -4.75 20.02
C LEU A 21 -14.14 -3.88 19.89
N PHE A 22 -12.97 -4.48 19.68
CA PHE A 22 -11.67 -3.81 19.58
C PHE A 22 -10.98 -3.96 18.22
N ASN A 23 -11.74 -4.04 17.14
CA ASN A 23 -11.26 -3.63 15.83
C ASN A 23 -12.08 -2.43 15.39
N THR A 24 -11.84 -1.26 16.00
CA THR A 24 -12.19 -0.01 15.32
C THR A 24 -11.51 -0.08 13.95
N PRO A 25 -12.26 -0.10 12.83
CA PRO A 25 -11.64 -0.11 11.52
C PRO A 25 -10.66 1.05 11.47
N GLU A 26 -9.40 0.76 11.18
CA GLU A 26 -8.42 1.81 10.92
C GLU A 26 -9.02 2.76 9.89
N PRO A 27 -8.86 4.08 10.08
CA PRO A 27 -9.68 5.03 9.38
C PRO A 27 -9.45 4.85 7.88
N LYS A 28 -10.55 4.56 7.17
CA LYS A 28 -10.60 4.29 5.72
C LYS A 28 -10.23 5.52 4.87
N ASN A 29 -9.76 6.58 5.51
CA ASN A 29 -9.48 7.85 4.86
C ASN A 29 -8.01 7.95 4.47
N LEU A 30 -7.80 8.60 3.33
CA LEU A 30 -6.48 8.90 2.81
C LEU A 30 -6.47 10.38 2.46
N ASP A 31 -5.62 11.11 3.13
CA ASP A 31 -5.46 12.55 2.93
C ASP A 31 -3.97 12.88 2.76
N GLY A 32 -3.71 13.99 2.07
CA GLY A 32 -2.36 14.41 1.80
C GLY A 32 -2.32 15.76 1.09
N THR A 33 -1.09 16.17 0.79
CA THR A 33 -0.82 17.37 0.00
C THR A 33 0.07 16.97 -1.17
N VAL A 34 -0.38 17.24 -2.38
CA VAL A 34 0.44 17.12 -3.58
C VAL A 34 1.55 18.17 -3.52
N VAL A 35 2.76 17.76 -3.88
CA VAL A 35 3.93 18.62 -4.01
C VAL A 35 4.62 18.32 -5.34
N GLU A 36 5.36 19.28 -5.85
CA GLU A 36 6.20 19.05 -7.02
C GLU A 36 7.58 18.59 -6.57
N GLY A 37 8.10 17.56 -7.23
CA GLY A 37 9.42 17.00 -6.97
C GLY A 37 10.33 17.15 -8.17
N LYS A 38 11.60 17.44 -7.91
CA LYS A 38 12.67 17.39 -8.91
C LYS A 38 13.81 16.54 -8.39
N ILE A 39 14.19 15.52 -9.14
CA ILE A 39 15.39 14.73 -8.83
C ILE A 39 16.57 15.33 -9.57
N THR A 40 17.67 15.54 -8.85
CA THR A 40 18.96 15.95 -9.43
C THR A 40 20.01 14.91 -9.10
N THR A 41 21.01 14.78 -9.97
CA THR A 41 22.14 13.87 -9.78
C THR A 41 23.41 14.71 -9.79
N ASP A 42 24.25 14.57 -8.76
CA ASP A 42 25.54 15.25 -8.72
C ASP A 42 26.63 14.51 -9.52
N GLY A 43 27.82 15.11 -9.59
CA GLY A 43 28.98 14.52 -10.29
C GLY A 43 29.48 13.20 -9.71
N ALA A 44 29.05 12.82 -8.51
CA ALA A 44 29.35 11.53 -7.88
C ALA A 44 28.21 10.51 -8.07
N GLY A 45 27.17 10.84 -8.83
CA GLY A 45 26.02 9.97 -9.07
C GLY A 45 25.01 9.95 -7.92
N LYS A 46 25.15 10.82 -6.91
CA LYS A 46 24.19 10.89 -5.80
C LYS A 46 22.93 11.60 -6.28
N MET A 47 21.79 10.92 -6.12
CA MET A 47 20.48 11.48 -6.41
C MET A 47 19.93 12.23 -5.20
N THR A 48 19.36 13.41 -5.44
CA THR A 48 18.71 14.25 -4.44
C THR A 48 17.33 14.67 -4.92
N LEU A 49 16.32 14.49 -4.08
CA LEU A 49 14.97 15.04 -4.30
C LEU A 49 14.89 16.44 -3.68
N THR A 50 14.39 17.39 -4.46
CA THR A 50 13.95 18.70 -3.95
C THR A 50 12.45 18.83 -4.19
N THR A 51 11.71 19.20 -3.16
CA THR A 51 10.26 19.41 -3.25
C THR A 51 9.90 20.90 -3.19
N SER A 52 8.83 21.27 -3.89
CA SER A 52 8.23 22.60 -3.85
C SER A 52 6.72 22.50 -3.71
N GLY A 53 6.07 23.59 -3.31
CA GLY A 53 4.62 23.66 -3.24
C GLY A 53 3.96 23.35 -4.57
N TRP A 54 2.73 22.83 -4.51
CA TRP A 54 1.92 22.54 -5.68
C TRP A 54 1.63 23.80 -6.49
N ALA A 55 1.86 23.74 -7.80
CA ALA A 55 1.55 24.81 -8.74
C ALA A 55 0.76 24.33 -9.95
N GLY A 56 0.13 23.14 -9.89
CA GLY A 56 -0.69 22.58 -10.97
C GLY A 56 -2.18 22.88 -10.87
N GLY A 57 -2.59 23.83 -10.03
CA GLY A 57 -3.98 24.29 -9.93
C GLY A 57 -4.95 23.31 -9.25
N ALA A 58 -6.23 23.66 -9.23
CA ALA A 58 -7.27 22.76 -8.73
C ALA A 58 -7.57 21.66 -9.77
N GLY A 59 -8.05 20.50 -9.30
CA GLY A 59 -8.27 19.34 -10.17
C GLY A 59 -8.83 18.15 -9.40
N GLN A 60 -8.33 16.96 -9.68
CA GLN A 60 -8.70 15.72 -9.00
C GLN A 60 -7.47 14.87 -8.67
N VAL A 61 -7.54 14.14 -7.56
CA VAL A 61 -6.68 12.98 -7.32
C VAL A 61 -7.49 11.72 -7.61
N ILE A 62 -6.93 10.85 -8.46
CA ILE A 62 -7.56 9.64 -8.96
C ILE A 62 -6.81 8.43 -8.42
N LEU A 63 -7.52 7.53 -7.77
CA LEU A 63 -7.03 6.21 -7.40
C LEU A 63 -7.36 5.23 -8.53
N LYS A 64 -6.32 4.57 -9.05
CA LYS A 64 -6.39 3.52 -10.06
C LYS A 64 -5.86 2.20 -9.51
N SER A 65 -6.33 1.08 -10.04
CA SER A 65 -5.80 -0.25 -9.73
C SER A 65 -5.44 -0.97 -11.04
N PHE A 66 -4.40 -1.80 -10.98
CA PHE A 66 -4.04 -2.67 -12.10
C PHE A 66 -5.01 -3.85 -12.17
N VAL A 67 -5.47 -4.16 -13.39
CA VAL A 67 -6.27 -5.37 -13.65
C VAL A 67 -5.30 -6.55 -13.77
N THR A 68 -5.49 -7.57 -12.94
CA THR A 68 -4.60 -8.75 -12.87
C THR A 68 -4.45 -9.47 -14.22
N ALA A 69 -5.38 -9.30 -15.14
CA ALA A 69 -5.37 -9.88 -16.49
C ALA A 69 -4.50 -9.12 -17.52
N GLY A 70 -3.66 -8.17 -17.11
CA GLY A 70 -2.79 -7.41 -18.01
C GLY A 70 -3.48 -6.25 -18.74
N GLY A 71 -4.62 -5.79 -18.21
CA GLY A 71 -5.31 -4.59 -18.69
C GLY A 71 -4.65 -3.30 -18.23
N ALA A 72 -5.02 -2.19 -18.87
CA ALA A 72 -4.64 -0.86 -18.40
C ALA A 72 -5.17 -0.61 -16.96
N PRO A 73 -4.51 0.25 -16.16
CA PRO A 73 -5.03 0.62 -14.85
C PRO A 73 -6.44 1.20 -14.98
N GLU A 74 -7.37 0.67 -14.20
CA GLU A 74 -8.73 1.16 -14.13
C GLU A 74 -8.89 2.14 -12.99
N GLU A 75 -9.67 3.20 -13.22
CA GLU A 75 -10.08 4.09 -12.14
C GLU A 75 -11.02 3.39 -11.17
N ILE A 76 -10.73 3.56 -9.89
CA ILE A 76 -11.51 2.99 -8.79
C ILE A 76 -12.33 4.08 -8.10
N THR A 77 -11.73 5.24 -7.85
CA THR A 77 -12.39 6.40 -7.25
C THR A 77 -11.56 7.67 -7.48
N ARG A 78 -12.15 8.83 -7.24
CA ARG A 78 -11.49 10.14 -7.31
C ARG A 78 -11.96 11.06 -6.17
N THR A 79 -11.16 12.06 -5.85
CA THR A 79 -11.51 13.12 -4.90
C THR A 79 -11.01 14.49 -5.40
N PRO A 80 -11.68 15.60 -5.06
CA PRO A 80 -11.20 16.93 -5.41
C PRO A 80 -9.77 17.21 -4.92
N LEU A 81 -8.99 17.83 -5.80
CA LEU A 81 -7.70 18.45 -5.49
C LEU A 81 -7.90 19.97 -5.44
N THR A 82 -7.55 20.56 -4.31
CA THR A 82 -7.57 22.00 -4.12
C THR A 82 -6.37 22.68 -4.78
N ALA A 83 -6.45 23.99 -5.03
CA ALA A 83 -5.38 24.74 -5.69
C ALA A 83 -4.07 24.81 -4.87
N ASP A 84 -4.13 24.59 -3.55
CA ASP A 84 -2.95 24.46 -2.67
C ASP A 84 -2.47 22.99 -2.53
N GLY A 85 -3.01 22.07 -3.34
CA GLY A 85 -2.55 20.69 -3.45
C GLY A 85 -3.16 19.73 -2.43
N LYS A 86 -4.06 20.19 -1.55
CA LYS A 86 -4.71 19.30 -0.56
C LYS A 86 -5.82 18.48 -1.18
N PHE A 87 -5.93 17.23 -0.74
CA PHE A 87 -6.99 16.31 -1.12
C PHE A 87 -7.33 15.37 0.02
N ASN A 88 -8.52 14.77 -0.03
CA ASN A 88 -8.98 13.84 0.99
C ASN A 88 -9.97 12.83 0.40
N PHE A 89 -9.61 11.55 0.40
CA PHE A 89 -10.55 10.46 0.23
C PHE A 89 -11.20 10.18 1.59
N ALA A 90 -12.48 10.52 1.72
CA ALA A 90 -13.24 10.24 2.94
C ALA A 90 -13.28 8.74 3.26
N GLU A 91 -13.40 7.92 2.22
CA GLU A 91 -13.33 6.46 2.29
C GLU A 91 -12.71 5.90 1.01
N LEU A 92 -11.74 5.01 1.16
CA LEU A 92 -11.23 4.20 0.06
C LEU A 92 -12.13 2.97 -0.15
N PRO A 93 -12.58 2.70 -1.38
CA PRO A 93 -13.43 1.56 -1.66
C PRO A 93 -12.66 0.23 -1.55
N MET A 94 -13.41 -0.85 -1.39
CA MET A 94 -12.87 -2.20 -1.56
C MET A 94 -12.50 -2.45 -3.02
N LEU A 95 -11.39 -3.12 -3.27
CA LEU A 95 -11.04 -3.54 -4.62
C LEU A 95 -11.90 -4.72 -5.06
N ALA A 96 -12.41 -4.63 -6.29
CA ALA A 96 -13.13 -5.72 -6.94
C ALA A 96 -12.19 -6.92 -7.22
N ASP A 97 -12.72 -8.14 -7.24
CA ASP A 97 -11.96 -9.37 -7.43
C ASP A 97 -11.04 -9.37 -8.67
N LYS A 98 -11.46 -8.72 -9.76
CA LYS A 98 -10.67 -8.59 -10.99
C LYS A 98 -9.35 -7.81 -10.83
N ASN A 99 -9.25 -7.02 -9.76
CA ASN A 99 -8.09 -6.22 -9.37
C ASN A 99 -7.24 -6.88 -8.29
N LEU A 100 -7.60 -8.10 -7.89
CA LEU A 100 -6.90 -8.88 -6.87
C LEU A 100 -6.12 -10.03 -7.52
N SER A 101 -4.97 -10.34 -6.95
CA SER A 101 -4.14 -11.47 -7.34
C SER A 101 -3.68 -12.22 -6.09
N SER A 102 -3.46 -13.53 -6.21
CA SER A 102 -2.88 -14.31 -5.12
C SER A 102 -1.52 -13.73 -4.75
N ILE A 103 -1.25 -13.63 -3.44
CA ILE A 103 0.07 -13.23 -2.94
C ILE A 103 1.00 -14.43 -3.14
N THR A 104 1.64 -14.50 -4.29
CA THR A 104 2.67 -15.50 -4.57
C THR A 104 4.05 -14.90 -4.28
N VAL A 105 5.07 -15.74 -4.21
CA VAL A 105 6.41 -15.27 -4.58
C VAL A 105 6.66 -15.85 -5.95
N GLY A 106 7.12 -15.04 -6.89
CA GLY A 106 7.41 -15.53 -8.22
C GLY A 106 8.38 -16.71 -8.12
N ASP A 107 7.91 -17.90 -8.48
CA ASP A 107 8.76 -19.05 -8.81
C ASP A 107 9.46 -18.74 -10.13
N ASN A 108 10.33 -17.73 -10.10
CA ASN A 108 11.21 -17.38 -11.20
C ASN A 108 12.52 -18.14 -11.00
N ALA A 109 13.05 -18.75 -12.06
CA ALA A 109 14.32 -19.48 -12.02
C ALA A 109 15.49 -18.69 -11.38
N ASN A 110 15.38 -17.36 -11.39
CA ASN A 110 16.40 -16.47 -10.83
C ASN A 110 16.12 -15.98 -9.39
N CYS A 111 15.07 -16.49 -8.74
CA CYS A 111 14.70 -16.09 -7.39
C CYS A 111 14.64 -17.28 -6.44
N THR A 112 15.17 -17.11 -5.23
CA THR A 112 15.00 -18.04 -4.11
C THR A 112 14.20 -17.35 -3.02
N SER A 113 13.26 -18.07 -2.41
CA SER A 113 12.33 -17.50 -1.42
C SER A 113 12.29 -18.33 -0.14
N THR A 114 12.36 -17.65 0.99
CA THR A 114 11.97 -18.17 2.31
C THR A 114 10.70 -17.48 2.83
N LEU A 115 10.01 -16.71 1.98
CA LEU A 115 8.82 -15.98 2.37
C LEU A 115 7.70 -16.94 2.78
N VAL A 116 7.16 -16.71 3.96
CA VAL A 116 5.97 -17.36 4.46
C VAL A 116 4.83 -16.37 4.46
N VAL A 117 3.72 -16.75 3.83
CA VAL A 117 2.44 -16.05 3.89
C VAL A 117 1.53 -16.81 4.84
N SER A 118 1.05 -16.17 5.91
CA SER A 118 0.26 -16.86 6.94
C SER A 118 -1.06 -17.41 6.42
N ASP A 119 -1.73 -16.67 5.52
CA ASP A 119 -2.89 -17.14 4.78
C ASP A 119 -2.59 -17.13 3.27
N LYS A 120 -2.36 -18.31 2.70
CA LYS A 120 -2.07 -18.49 1.27
C LYS A 120 -3.25 -18.18 0.35
N THR A 121 -4.45 -18.05 0.90
CA THR A 121 -5.66 -17.67 0.15
C THR A 121 -5.90 -16.16 0.14
N ALA A 122 -5.09 -15.38 0.86
CA ALA A 122 -5.13 -13.93 0.81
C ALA A 122 -4.71 -13.45 -0.58
N ARG A 123 -5.47 -12.47 -1.09
CA ARG A 123 -5.22 -11.82 -2.37
C ARG A 123 -4.95 -10.35 -2.15
N GLY A 124 -4.05 -9.79 -2.95
CA GLY A 124 -3.65 -8.40 -2.87
C GLY A 124 -3.85 -7.65 -4.19
N GLY A 125 -3.91 -6.33 -4.09
CA GLY A 125 -3.91 -5.42 -5.23
C GLY A 125 -3.14 -4.15 -4.88
N SER A 126 -2.52 -3.52 -5.88
CA SER A 126 -1.75 -2.29 -5.70
C SER A 126 -2.52 -1.07 -6.24
N ALA A 127 -2.34 0.05 -5.57
CA ALA A 127 -2.85 1.34 -6.02
C ALA A 127 -1.82 2.10 -6.88
N LEU A 128 -2.34 2.82 -7.87
CA LEU A 128 -1.68 3.93 -8.53
C LEU A 128 -2.49 5.19 -8.25
N PHE A 129 -1.83 6.25 -7.78
CA PHE A 129 -2.46 7.55 -7.63
C PHE A 129 -1.99 8.48 -8.73
N THR A 130 -2.92 9.18 -9.37
CA THR A 130 -2.63 10.17 -10.39
C THR A 130 -3.34 11.47 -10.10
N VAL A 131 -2.76 12.58 -10.52
CA VAL A 131 -3.40 13.90 -10.57
C VAL A 131 -3.91 14.16 -11.98
N ASP A 132 -5.10 14.74 -12.04
CA ASP A 132 -5.76 15.30 -13.23
C ASP A 132 -6.06 16.78 -12.94
N ALA A 133 -5.22 17.68 -13.45
CA ALA A 133 -5.20 19.12 -13.18
C ALA A 133 -4.46 19.88 -14.31
N GLU A 134 -3.92 21.08 -14.06
CA GLU A 134 -3.07 21.74 -15.07
C GLU A 134 -1.73 21.00 -15.26
N LYS A 135 -1.31 20.24 -14.22
CA LYS A 135 -0.17 19.33 -14.26
C LYS A 135 -0.66 17.91 -13.94
N ASP A 136 -0.60 17.05 -14.94
CA ASP A 136 -1.03 15.65 -14.81
C ASP A 136 0.14 14.72 -14.52
N GLY A 137 -0.15 13.63 -13.82
CA GLY A 137 0.79 12.53 -13.70
C GLY A 137 0.63 11.69 -12.45
N ALA A 138 1.47 10.66 -12.33
CA ALA A 138 1.52 9.81 -11.16
C ALA A 138 2.15 10.54 -9.97
N ILE A 139 1.56 10.35 -8.79
CA ILE A 139 2.07 10.89 -7.52
C ILE A 139 2.52 9.78 -6.59
N PHE A 140 3.62 10.02 -5.88
CA PHE A 140 4.27 9.02 -5.03
C PHE A 140 4.53 9.58 -3.63
N ILE A 141 4.41 8.76 -2.59
CA ILE A 141 4.85 9.15 -1.25
C ILE A 141 6.33 8.79 -1.10
N ILE A 142 7.20 9.78 -1.21
CA ILE A 142 8.64 9.64 -0.95
C ILE A 142 8.87 10.06 0.49
N ALA A 143 9.09 9.09 1.38
CA ALA A 143 9.13 9.35 2.82
C ALA A 143 10.41 10.10 3.20
N ASP A 144 10.25 11.10 4.07
CA ASP A 144 11.34 11.96 4.54
C ASP A 144 12.13 12.66 3.41
N ASP A 145 11.50 12.88 2.24
CA ASP A 145 12.15 13.37 1.03
C ASP A 145 13.37 12.51 0.60
N ASN A 146 13.41 11.24 1.04
CA ASN A 146 14.49 10.29 0.80
C ASN A 146 14.10 9.31 -0.32
N LEU A 147 14.78 9.40 -1.47
CA LEU A 147 14.51 8.56 -2.65
C LEU A 147 14.67 7.04 -2.41
N ASN A 148 15.32 6.63 -1.30
CA ASN A 148 15.40 5.24 -0.91
C ASN A 148 14.22 4.76 -0.06
N LYS A 149 13.29 5.66 0.30
CA LYS A 149 12.12 5.36 1.11
C LYS A 149 10.83 5.74 0.39
N GLN A 150 9.96 4.77 0.19
CA GLN A 150 8.66 5.00 -0.44
C GLN A 150 7.55 4.36 0.38
N ILE A 151 6.42 5.06 0.53
CA ILE A 151 5.20 4.48 1.07
C ILE A 151 4.25 4.18 -0.09
N SER A 152 3.77 2.95 -0.16
CA SER A 152 2.83 2.49 -1.18
C SER A 152 1.54 2.03 -0.52
N ALA A 153 0.42 2.27 -1.19
CA ALA A 153 -0.87 1.77 -0.73
C ALA A 153 -1.19 0.41 -1.35
N ILE A 154 -1.49 -0.55 -0.49
CA ILE A 154 -1.76 -1.94 -0.90
C ILE A 154 -3.05 -2.39 -0.25
N TYR A 155 -3.93 -2.97 -1.06
CA TYR A 155 -5.15 -3.58 -0.58
C TYR A 155 -4.94 -5.08 -0.40
N ILE A 156 -5.43 -5.65 0.70
CA ILE A 156 -5.48 -7.10 0.92
C ILE A 156 -6.91 -7.51 1.30
N ASP A 157 -7.45 -8.58 0.71
CA ASP A 157 -8.82 -9.02 1.00
C ASP A 157 -8.97 -9.69 2.37
N LYS A 158 -7.89 -10.22 2.94
CA LYS A 158 -7.83 -10.90 4.24
C LYS A 158 -6.58 -10.51 5.02
N ALA A 159 -6.68 -10.44 6.34
CA ALA A 159 -5.51 -10.21 7.17
C ALA A 159 -4.46 -11.33 6.96
N SER A 160 -3.21 -10.95 6.75
CA SER A 160 -2.13 -11.90 6.46
C SER A 160 -0.78 -11.34 6.90
N THR A 161 0.12 -12.21 7.32
CA THR A 161 1.50 -11.89 7.67
C THR A 161 2.42 -12.36 6.58
N LEU A 162 3.34 -11.51 6.15
CA LEU A 162 4.40 -11.82 5.20
C LEU A 162 5.73 -11.75 5.95
N LYS A 163 6.41 -12.90 6.08
CA LYS A 163 7.66 -12.99 6.83
C LYS A 163 8.71 -13.83 6.13
N GLY A 164 9.92 -13.31 5.97
CA GLY A 164 11.04 -14.02 5.35
C GLY A 164 11.75 -13.18 4.31
N GLN A 165 12.45 -13.84 3.40
CA GLN A 165 13.29 -13.17 2.39
C GLN A 165 12.99 -13.68 0.99
N VAL A 166 13.12 -12.78 0.01
CA VAL A 166 13.15 -13.12 -1.41
C VAL A 166 14.45 -12.60 -1.98
N LYS A 167 15.29 -13.49 -2.51
CA LYS A 167 16.55 -13.13 -3.16
C LYS A 167 16.41 -13.36 -4.64
N CYS A 168 16.55 -12.33 -5.45
CA CYS A 168 16.45 -12.41 -6.90
C CYS A 168 17.75 -11.92 -7.54
N THR A 169 18.25 -12.66 -8.53
CA THR A 169 19.43 -12.27 -9.31
C THR A 169 18.99 -11.84 -10.71
N SER A 170 19.33 -10.62 -11.11
CA SER A 170 19.05 -10.12 -12.45
C SER A 170 20.29 -9.42 -12.98
N SER A 171 20.71 -9.78 -14.20
CA SER A 171 21.90 -9.21 -14.84
C SER A 171 23.16 -9.25 -13.97
N GLY A 172 23.34 -10.34 -13.19
CA GLY A 172 24.48 -10.53 -12.28
C GLY A 172 24.39 -9.77 -10.95
N VAL A 173 23.33 -8.99 -10.72
CA VAL A 173 23.09 -8.29 -9.45
C VAL A 173 22.06 -9.05 -8.63
N THR A 174 22.44 -9.47 -7.43
CA THR A 174 21.52 -10.12 -6.48
C THR A 174 20.91 -9.06 -5.58
N ARG A 175 19.58 -8.97 -5.56
CA ARG A 175 18.83 -8.15 -4.60
C ARG A 175 18.15 -9.03 -3.58
N THR A 176 18.22 -8.64 -2.32
CA THR A 176 17.51 -9.30 -1.21
C THR A 176 16.35 -8.42 -0.78
N SER A 177 15.15 -8.97 -0.74
CA SER A 177 13.95 -8.33 -0.23
C SER A 177 13.56 -8.98 1.09
N ASP A 178 13.62 -8.22 2.17
CA ASP A 178 13.25 -8.60 3.53
C ASP A 178 11.81 -8.21 3.82
N TYR A 179 11.01 -9.16 4.29
CA TYR A 179 9.62 -8.98 4.65
C TYR A 179 9.43 -9.29 6.14
N ASP A 180 8.89 -8.32 6.88
CA ASP A 180 8.34 -8.51 8.21
C ASP A 180 7.11 -7.60 8.36
N ILE A 181 5.99 -8.05 7.78
CA ILE A 181 4.80 -7.23 7.58
C ILE A 181 3.58 -7.94 8.12
N ASN A 182 2.79 -7.24 8.93
CA ASN A 182 1.46 -7.67 9.36
C ASN A 182 0.41 -6.83 8.62
N LEU A 183 -0.28 -7.44 7.65
CA LEU A 183 -1.29 -6.76 6.85
C LEU A 183 -2.69 -7.04 7.42
N LYS A 184 -3.51 -6.01 7.48
CA LYS A 184 -4.93 -6.08 7.82
C LYS A 184 -5.75 -6.26 6.54
N ALA A 185 -6.98 -6.75 6.68
CA ALA A 185 -7.93 -6.68 5.57
C ALA A 185 -8.22 -5.20 5.23
N GLY A 186 -8.25 -4.87 3.95
CA GLY A 186 -8.37 -3.49 3.45
C GLY A 186 -7.04 -2.88 3.02
N TRP A 187 -6.98 -1.55 3.09
CA TRP A 187 -5.81 -0.75 2.66
C TRP A 187 -4.72 -0.69 3.74
N ASN A 188 -3.47 -0.96 3.38
CA ASN A 188 -2.31 -1.03 4.26
C ASN A 188 -1.13 -0.22 3.71
N ALA A 189 -0.58 0.66 4.55
CA ALA A 189 0.55 1.50 4.16
C ALA A 189 1.85 0.72 4.29
N LEU A 190 2.52 0.47 3.16
CA LEU A 190 3.77 -0.28 3.13
C LEU A 190 4.95 0.65 2.89
N LEU A 191 5.84 0.73 3.88
CA LEU A 191 7.13 1.40 3.75
C LEU A 191 8.12 0.44 3.11
N THR A 192 8.67 0.87 1.98
CA THR A 192 9.79 0.24 1.29
C THR A 192 11.03 1.08 1.55
N VAL A 193 12.06 0.47 2.12
CA VAL A 193 13.37 1.10 2.34
C VAL A 193 14.42 0.35 1.55
N VAL A 194 15.33 1.07 0.90
CA VAL A 194 16.34 0.42 0.08
C VAL A 194 17.76 0.86 0.39
N ALA A 195 18.59 -0.09 0.81
CA ALA A 195 19.95 0.12 1.25
C ALA A 195 20.89 -0.82 0.49
N GLY A 196 21.67 -0.26 -0.46
CA GLY A 196 22.46 -1.07 -1.39
C GLY A 196 21.57 -2.04 -2.18
N ASP A 197 21.90 -3.33 -2.11
CA ASP A 197 21.15 -4.42 -2.75
C ASP A 197 20.02 -5.00 -1.87
N ASN A 198 19.84 -4.47 -0.66
CA ASN A 198 18.78 -4.90 0.25
C ASN A 198 17.58 -3.96 0.16
N VAL A 199 16.39 -4.55 0.06
CA VAL A 199 15.09 -3.90 0.11
C VAL A 199 14.37 -4.41 1.35
N THR A 200 13.84 -3.53 2.19
CA THR A 200 13.10 -3.91 3.39
C THR A 200 11.67 -3.41 3.30
N PHE A 201 10.72 -4.28 3.62
CA PHE A 201 9.30 -3.99 3.66
C PHE A 201 8.78 -4.04 5.09
N THR A 202 8.16 -2.95 5.52
CA THR A 202 7.57 -2.80 6.85
C THR A 202 6.28 -2.01 6.78
N ASN A 203 5.44 -2.09 7.81
CA ASN A 203 4.25 -1.23 7.89
C ASN A 203 4.65 0.23 8.15
N ALA A 204 4.15 1.16 7.32
CA ALA A 204 4.35 2.60 7.49
C ALA A 204 3.40 3.24 8.53
N ASN A 205 2.51 2.43 9.14
CA ASN A 205 1.44 2.82 10.07
C ASN A 205 0.36 3.77 9.52
N SER A 206 0.66 4.70 8.60
CA SER A 206 -0.35 5.61 8.03
C SER A 206 0.07 6.28 6.71
N TYR A 207 -0.91 6.68 5.90
CA TYR A 207 -0.75 7.60 4.76
C TYR A 207 -1.17 9.04 5.06
N ARG A 208 -1.77 9.28 6.23
CA ARG A 208 -2.43 10.55 6.52
C ARG A 208 -1.41 11.67 6.65
N GLY A 209 -1.73 12.83 6.09
CA GLY A 209 -0.87 14.01 6.09
C GLY A 209 0.44 13.85 5.32
N GLN A 210 0.60 12.81 4.51
CA GLN A 210 1.83 12.61 3.73
C GLN A 210 1.95 13.60 2.57
N LYS A 211 3.18 13.88 2.15
CA LYS A 211 3.47 14.59 0.91
C LYS A 211 3.39 13.62 -0.27
N TRP A 212 2.61 13.98 -1.29
CA TRP A 212 2.44 13.21 -2.51
C TRP A 212 3.17 13.90 -3.65
N THR A 213 4.29 13.35 -4.06
CA THR A 213 5.22 14.02 -4.97
C THR A 213 4.89 13.69 -6.42
N LEU A 214 4.56 14.70 -7.21
CA LEU A 214 4.58 14.65 -8.67
C LEU A 214 5.99 14.93 -9.16
N LEU A 215 6.65 13.96 -9.80
CA LEU A 215 7.98 14.16 -10.36
C LEU A 215 7.89 14.98 -11.66
N THR A 216 8.45 16.19 -11.64
CA THR A 216 8.36 17.18 -12.72
C THR A 216 9.35 16.94 -13.85
N ASN A 217 10.47 16.27 -13.57
CA ASN A 217 11.36 15.78 -14.59
C ASN A 217 10.98 14.34 -14.98
N ASN A 218 11.19 13.97 -16.25
CA ASN A 218 10.89 12.64 -16.80
C ASN A 218 11.88 11.56 -16.32
N VAL A 219 12.26 11.65 -15.05
CA VAL A 219 13.03 10.69 -14.27
C VAL A 219 12.09 9.74 -13.54
N ALA A 220 10.89 9.51 -14.08
CA ALA A 220 9.97 8.48 -13.60
C ALA A 220 10.64 7.09 -13.55
N SER A 221 11.72 6.90 -14.33
CA SER A 221 12.62 5.75 -14.29
C SER A 221 13.76 5.85 -13.27
N ALA A 222 14.03 7.02 -12.67
CA ALA A 222 15.03 7.24 -11.64
C ALA A 222 14.47 7.18 -10.20
N SER A 223 13.16 7.01 -10.00
CA SER A 223 12.65 6.38 -8.77
C SER A 223 12.97 4.87 -8.79
N LEU A 224 14.25 4.55 -8.95
CA LEU A 224 14.88 3.27 -8.69
C LEU A 224 14.95 3.18 -7.16
N LYS A 225 14.19 2.33 -6.48
CA LYS A 225 14.41 0.88 -6.47
C LYS A 225 13.11 0.05 -6.28
N THR A 226 11.93 0.61 -6.61
CA THR A 226 10.60 0.05 -6.26
C THR A 226 9.78 -0.57 -7.42
N GLN A 227 10.30 -0.67 -8.64
CA GLN A 227 9.64 -1.49 -9.68
C GLN A 227 9.73 -3.00 -9.41
N ALA A 228 10.51 -3.43 -8.42
CA ALA A 228 10.45 -4.79 -7.90
C ALA A 228 9.49 -4.82 -6.70
N ILE A 229 8.76 -5.92 -6.53
CA ILE A 229 7.98 -6.36 -5.35
C ILE A 229 6.45 -6.43 -5.50
N PHE A 230 5.80 -5.80 -6.48
CA PHE A 230 4.39 -6.15 -6.82
C PHE A 230 4.12 -6.53 -8.27
N SER A 231 5.14 -6.72 -9.12
CA SER A 231 4.96 -7.68 -10.22
C SER A 231 5.01 -9.09 -9.62
N LEU A 232 3.88 -9.48 -9.04
CA LEU A 232 3.49 -10.88 -8.94
C LEU A 232 3.12 -11.32 -10.35
N ARG A 233 4.16 -11.47 -11.16
CA ARG A 233 4.25 -12.13 -12.48
C ARG A 233 5.67 -11.94 -12.99
#